data_AF-A0A1J4K290-F1
#
_entry.id   AF-A0A1J4K290-F1
#
_cell.length_a   1.000
_cell.length_b   1.000
_cell.length_c   1.000
_cell.angle_alpha   90.00
_cell.angle_beta   90.00
_cell.angle_gamma   90.00
#
_symmetry.space_group_name_H-M   'P 1'
#
loop_
_entity.id
_entity.type
_entity.pdbx_description
1 polymer ?
#
loop_
_entity_poly.entity_id
_entity_poly.type
_entity_poly.pdbx_seq_one_letter_code
_entity_poly.pdbx_strand_id
1 'polypeptide(L)'
;MSEVALQSKCRSLRTELRTMKYASIWNEKSLLSGDPGMYLRLFHFFFIEYSPQIKTWIVENGYNLQTATDLSFVQQIFRLLQTQMGYRSKLTVENFFKPKFALQKLNLSYDVAKLIQTKAKSLNVTH
;
A
#
# COMPACT_ATOMS: atom_id res chain seq x y z
N MET A 1 -9.78 -17.76 -11.19
CA MET A 1 -8.90 -16.59 -11.39
C MET A 1 -7.67 -17.07 -12.13
N SER A 2 -7.27 -16.45 -13.24
CA SER A 2 -6.11 -16.95 -14.00
C SER A 2 -4.81 -16.63 -13.26
N GLU A 3 -3.96 -17.64 -13.11
CA GLU A 3 -2.62 -17.50 -12.53
C GLU A 3 -1.80 -16.42 -13.26
N VAL A 4 -2.01 -16.31 -14.58
CA VAL A 4 -1.43 -15.28 -15.46
C VAL A 4 -1.73 -13.86 -14.99
N ALA A 5 -2.97 -13.57 -14.57
CA ALA A 5 -3.34 -12.22 -14.12
C ALA A 5 -2.61 -11.85 -12.82
N LEU A 6 -2.42 -12.82 -11.93
CA LEU A 6 -1.73 -12.63 -10.65
C LEU A 6 -0.25 -12.35 -10.87
N GLN A 7 0.43 -13.17 -11.69
CA GLN A 7 1.84 -12.99 -12.02
C GLN A 7 2.10 -11.67 -12.77
N SER A 8 1.24 -11.33 -13.74
CA SER A 8 1.34 -10.07 -14.49
C SER A 8 1.23 -8.86 -13.55
N LYS A 9 0.23 -8.84 -12.65
CA LYS A 9 0.07 -7.74 -11.69
C LYS A 9 1.21 -7.67 -10.68
N CYS A 10 1.71 -8.81 -10.21
CA CYS A 10 2.87 -8.90 -9.33
C CYS A 10 4.12 -8.25 -9.98
N ARG A 11 4.34 -8.53 -11.28
CA ARG A 11 5.41 -7.92 -12.07
C ARG A 11 5.24 -6.41 -12.22
N SER A 12 4.03 -5.93 -12.50
CA SER A 12 3.74 -4.49 -12.56
C SER A 12 4.03 -3.79 -11.22
N LEU A 13 3.62 -4.40 -10.10
CA LEU A 13 3.93 -3.89 -8.77
C LEU A 13 5.43 -3.85 -8.51
N ARG A 14 6.18 -4.89 -8.89
CA ARG A 14 7.64 -4.91 -8.76
C ARG A 14 8.31 -3.79 -9.55
N THR A 15 7.85 -3.51 -10.77
CA THR A 15 8.36 -2.39 -11.57
C THR A 15 8.08 -1.05 -10.89
N GLU A 16 6.88 -0.86 -10.34
CA GLU A 16 6.53 0.36 -9.61
C GLU A 16 7.36 0.54 -8.33
N LEU A 17 7.60 -0.53 -7.58
CA LEU A 17 8.44 -0.46 -6.38
C LEU A 17 9.87 -0.03 -6.69
N ARG A 18 10.39 -0.38 -7.88
CA ARG A 18 11.71 0.08 -8.34
C ARG A 18 11.72 1.58 -8.59
N THR A 19 10.66 2.17 -9.14
CA THR A 19 10.58 3.63 -9.34
C THR A 19 10.51 4.35 -7.99
N MET A 20 9.92 3.72 -6.98
CA MET A 20 9.89 4.21 -5.60
C MET A 20 11.18 3.94 -4.82
N LYS A 21 12.19 3.29 -5.41
CA LYS A 21 13.45 2.88 -4.75
C LYS A 21 13.24 1.99 -3.51
N TYR A 22 12.24 1.11 -3.55
CA TYR A 22 12.01 0.13 -2.49
C TYR A 22 13.18 -0.85 -2.38
N ALA A 23 13.92 -0.78 -1.26
CA ALA A 23 15.10 -1.60 -1.00
C ALA A 23 14.81 -2.85 -0.14
N SER A 24 13.61 -2.94 0.43
CA SER A 24 13.23 -4.03 1.33
C SER A 24 13.00 -5.36 0.60
N ILE A 25 13.02 -6.46 1.38
CA ILE A 25 12.91 -7.83 0.85
C ILE A 25 11.64 -7.98 0.01
N TRP A 26 11.82 -8.46 -1.22
CA TRP A 26 10.74 -8.87 -2.11
C TRP A 26 10.61 -10.39 -2.09
N ASN A 27 9.47 -10.89 -1.60
CA ASN A 27 9.11 -12.30 -1.67
C ASN A 27 7.87 -12.48 -2.54
N GLU A 28 8.10 -12.87 -3.79
CA GLU A 28 7.04 -13.08 -4.77
C GLU A 28 6.10 -14.21 -4.36
N LYS A 29 6.62 -15.31 -3.80
CA LYS A 29 5.80 -16.47 -3.40
C LYS A 29 4.77 -16.07 -2.35
N SER A 30 5.19 -15.31 -1.33
CA SER A 30 4.30 -14.81 -0.28
C SER A 30 3.25 -13.82 -0.80
N LEU A 31 3.60 -12.96 -1.76
CA LEU A 31 2.62 -12.10 -2.42
C LEU A 31 1.59 -12.91 -3.22
N LEU A 32 2.05 -13.88 -4.01
CA LEU A 32 1.15 -14.72 -4.80
C LEU A 32 0.27 -15.62 -3.93
N SER A 33 0.73 -16.03 -2.75
CA SER A 33 -0.09 -16.78 -1.78
C SER A 33 -1.09 -15.89 -1.02
N GLY A 34 -1.01 -14.57 -1.14
CA GLY A 34 -1.89 -13.65 -0.43
C GLY A 34 -1.50 -13.45 1.03
N ASP A 35 -0.25 -13.70 1.40
CA ASP A 35 0.25 -13.54 2.77
C ASP A 35 0.14 -12.07 3.23
N PRO A 36 -0.65 -11.76 4.29
CA PRO A 36 -0.85 -10.39 4.75
C PRO A 36 0.45 -9.71 5.22
N GLY A 37 1.41 -10.47 5.76
CA GLY A 37 2.67 -9.93 6.28
C GLY A 37 3.47 -9.18 5.21
N MET A 38 3.54 -9.72 3.99
CA MET A 38 4.18 -9.03 2.88
C MET A 38 3.47 -7.74 2.47
N TYR A 39 2.14 -7.71 2.48
CA TYR A 39 1.39 -6.50 2.12
C TYR A 39 1.47 -5.42 3.21
N LEU A 40 1.50 -5.82 4.48
CA LEU A 40 1.75 -4.90 5.60
C LEU A 40 3.11 -4.21 5.42
N ARG A 41 4.16 -4.96 5.08
CA ARG A 41 5.49 -4.39 4.83
C ARG A 41 5.48 -3.39 3.68
N LEU A 42 4.77 -3.69 2.59
CA LEU A 42 4.61 -2.74 1.48
C LEU A 42 3.91 -1.46 1.94
N PHE A 43 2.85 -1.57 2.74
CA PHE A 43 2.11 -0.42 3.23
C PHE A 43 2.94 0.41 4.22
N HIS A 44 3.71 -0.25 5.09
CA HIS A 44 4.68 0.44 5.95
C HIS A 44 5.63 1.30 5.12
N PHE A 45 6.20 0.73 4.05
CA PHE A 45 7.03 1.49 3.15
C PHE A 45 6.28 2.67 2.51
N PHE A 46 5.09 2.43 1.93
CA PHE A 46 4.34 3.48 1.23
C PHE A 46 3.97 4.68 2.11
N PHE A 47 3.51 4.42 3.34
CA PHE A 47 2.94 5.47 4.20
C PHE A 47 3.91 6.01 5.24
N ILE A 48 5.02 5.31 5.54
CA ILE A 48 5.95 5.73 6.60
C ILE A 48 7.34 6.03 6.05
N GLU A 49 7.88 5.18 5.17
CA GLU A 49 9.30 5.26 4.77
C GLU A 49 9.52 5.99 3.43
N TYR A 50 8.55 5.95 2.52
CA TYR A 50 8.73 6.39 1.13
C TYR A 50 9.02 7.90 1.00
N SER A 51 8.29 8.75 1.72
CA SER A 51 8.46 10.21 1.65
C SER A 51 8.16 10.87 2.99
N PRO A 52 9.09 11.69 3.53
CA PRO A 52 8.84 12.46 4.76
C PRO A 52 7.62 13.36 4.67
N GLN A 53 7.36 13.97 3.51
CA GLN A 53 6.21 14.85 3.30
C GLN A 53 4.88 14.08 3.36
N ILE A 54 4.85 12.86 2.83
CA ILE A 54 3.68 11.98 2.95
C ILE A 54 3.44 11.66 4.42
N LYS A 55 4.49 11.32 5.16
CA LYS A 55 4.40 11.05 6.60
C LYS A 55 3.85 12.25 7.36
N THR A 56 4.37 13.45 7.12
CA THR A 56 3.86 14.69 7.74
C THR A 56 2.40 14.94 7.38
N TRP A 57 2.05 14.86 6.10
CA TRP A 57 0.68 15.04 5.62
C TRP A 57 -0.31 14.06 6.28
N ILE A 58 0.09 12.81 6.48
CA ILE A 58 -0.74 11.81 7.19
C ILE A 58 -1.02 12.24 8.64
N VAL A 59 0.02 12.70 9.35
CA VAL A 59 -0.10 13.17 10.74
C VAL A 59 -0.95 14.43 10.83
N GLU A 60 -0.77 15.40 9.93
CA GLU A 60 -1.58 16.63 9.85
C GLU A 60 -3.06 16.32 9.58
N ASN A 61 -3.36 15.21 8.92
CA ASN A 61 -4.72 14.72 8.68
C ASN A 61 -5.26 13.85 9.82
N GLY A 62 -4.56 13.78 10.96
CA GLY A 62 -5.02 13.13 12.19
C GLY A 62 -4.78 11.62 12.25
N TYR A 63 -3.88 11.08 11.43
CA TYR A 63 -3.56 9.65 11.41
C TYR A 63 -2.21 9.38 12.07
N ASN A 64 -2.14 8.41 12.97
CA ASN A 64 -0.90 7.98 13.61
C ASN A 64 -0.62 6.52 13.28
N LEU A 65 0.20 6.32 12.25
CA LEU A 65 0.52 5.01 11.71
C LEU A 65 1.74 4.35 12.36
N GLN A 66 2.64 5.12 12.98
CA GLN A 66 3.92 4.57 13.46
C GLN A 66 3.78 3.72 14.73
N THR A 67 2.83 4.06 15.59
CA THR A 67 2.58 3.37 16.86
C THR A 67 1.37 2.42 16.78
N ALA A 68 0.75 2.30 15.61
CA ALA A 68 -0.44 1.50 15.41
C ALA A 68 -0.10 0.00 15.41
N THR A 69 -0.97 -0.80 15.99
CA THR A 69 -0.98 -2.26 15.73
C THR A 69 -1.33 -2.51 14.27
N ASP A 70 -0.98 -3.68 13.73
CA ASP A 70 -1.28 -4.02 12.32
C ASP A 70 -2.75 -3.78 11.94
N LEU A 71 -3.68 -4.17 12.83
CA LEU A 71 -5.11 -3.97 12.61
C LEU A 71 -5.46 -2.47 12.52
N SER A 72 -5.02 -1.69 13.50
CA SER A 72 -5.27 -0.24 13.53
C SER A 72 -4.60 0.46 12.34
N PHE A 73 -3.40 0.02 11.96
CA PHE A 73 -2.65 0.53 10.83
C PHE A 73 -3.44 0.36 9.52
N VAL A 74 -3.95 -0.84 9.25
CA VAL A 74 -4.75 -1.10 8.04
C VAL A 74 -6.08 -0.35 8.07
N GLN A 75 -6.76 -0.27 9.23
CA GLN A 75 -8.00 0.52 9.38
C GLN A 75 -7.77 1.99 9.05
N GLN A 76 -6.71 2.58 9.61
CA GLN A 76 -6.35 3.97 9.37
C GLN A 76 -6.00 4.22 7.90
N ILE A 77 -5.24 3.32 7.26
CA ILE A 77 -4.94 3.43 5.82
C ILE A 77 -6.21 3.37 4.98
N PHE A 78 -7.12 2.43 5.24
CA PHE A 78 -8.34 2.31 4.45
C PHE A 78 -9.22 3.55 4.59
N ARG A 79 -9.30 4.11 5.81
CA ARG A 79 -9.99 5.37 6.07
C ARG A 79 -9.29 6.54 5.35
N LEU A 80 -7.98 6.65 5.46
CA LEU A 80 -7.18 7.68 4.78
C LEU A 80 -7.37 7.65 3.26
N LEU A 81 -7.26 6.47 2.65
CA LEU A 81 -7.49 6.29 1.21
C LEU A 81 -8.88 6.75 0.80
N GLN A 82 -9.90 6.41 1.60
CA GLN A 82 -11.27 6.81 1.31
C GLN A 82 -11.51 8.32 1.50
N THR A 83 -11.11 8.87 2.65
CA THR A 83 -11.46 10.25 3.03
C THR A 83 -10.57 11.28 2.35
N GLN A 84 -9.27 10.98 2.22
CA GLN A 84 -8.28 11.95 1.74
C GLN A 84 -7.91 11.76 0.27
N MET A 85 -8.10 10.55 -0.28
CA MET A 85 -7.70 10.22 -1.66
C MET A 85 -8.88 9.79 -2.54
N GLY A 86 -10.10 9.73 -1.99
CA GLY A 86 -11.31 9.30 -2.72
C GLY A 86 -11.27 7.85 -3.21
N TYR A 87 -10.32 7.04 -2.74
CA TYR A 87 -10.14 5.66 -3.19
C TYR A 87 -10.96 4.70 -2.33
N ARG A 88 -11.87 3.95 -2.98
CA ARG A 88 -12.65 2.90 -2.32
C ARG A 88 -12.04 1.54 -2.59
N SER A 89 -11.46 0.94 -1.55
CA SER A 89 -10.92 -0.42 -1.61
C SER A 89 -12.03 -1.44 -1.89
N LYS A 90 -11.74 -2.41 -2.77
CA LYS A 90 -12.59 -3.60 -2.97
C LYS A 90 -12.41 -4.66 -1.88
N LEU A 91 -11.41 -4.47 -1.01
CA LEU A 91 -11.16 -5.31 0.15
C LEU A 91 -11.77 -4.66 1.39
N THR A 92 -12.16 -5.50 2.34
CA THR A 92 -12.39 -5.07 3.73
C THR A 92 -11.10 -5.27 4.52
N VAL A 93 -10.98 -4.59 5.67
CA VAL A 93 -9.86 -4.77 6.60
C VAL A 93 -9.73 -6.25 6.99
N GLU A 94 -10.82 -6.93 7.32
CA GLU A 94 -10.80 -8.35 7.67
C GLU A 94 -10.28 -9.24 6.54
N ASN A 95 -10.69 -8.97 5.29
CA ASN A 95 -10.23 -9.74 4.14
C ASN A 95 -8.77 -9.44 3.78
N PHE A 96 -8.24 -8.30 4.19
CA PHE A 96 -6.81 -8.00 4.07
C PHE A 96 -5.96 -8.94 4.94
N PHE A 97 -6.40 -9.32 6.13
CA PHE A 97 -5.64 -10.21 7.02
C PHE A 97 -5.78 -11.70 6.70
N LYS A 98 -6.76 -12.10 5.89
CA LYS A 98 -6.91 -13.50 5.49
C LYS A 98 -5.83 -13.90 4.47
N PRO A 99 -5.24 -15.10 4.52
CA PRO A 99 -4.28 -15.60 3.52
C PRO A 99 -5.01 -16.04 2.23
N LYS A 100 -5.76 -15.11 1.64
CA LYS A 100 -6.58 -15.23 0.42
C LYS A 100 -6.57 -13.88 -0.29
N PHE A 101 -7.32 -13.75 -1.39
CA PHE A 101 -7.51 -12.48 -2.10
C PHE A 101 -6.23 -11.84 -2.65
N ALA A 102 -5.23 -12.66 -3.02
CA ALA A 102 -3.93 -12.19 -3.49
C ALA A 102 -4.03 -11.17 -4.64
N LEU A 103 -4.93 -11.41 -5.60
CA LEU A 103 -5.13 -10.50 -6.73
C LEU A 103 -5.69 -9.14 -6.27
N GLN A 104 -6.68 -9.14 -5.38
CA GLN A 104 -7.24 -7.90 -4.84
C GLN A 104 -6.20 -7.14 -4.02
N LYS A 105 -5.37 -7.84 -3.23
CA LYS A 105 -4.30 -7.21 -2.45
C LYS A 105 -3.19 -6.65 -3.33
N LEU A 106 -2.81 -7.35 -4.41
CA LEU A 106 -1.87 -6.86 -5.42
C LEU A 106 -2.41 -5.63 -6.14
N ASN A 107 -3.69 -5.63 -6.56
CA ASN A 107 -4.32 -4.47 -7.17
C ASN A 107 -4.35 -3.29 -6.20
N LEU A 108 -4.80 -3.52 -4.96
CA LEU A 108 -4.80 -2.49 -3.91
C LEU A 108 -3.40 -1.90 -3.71
N SER A 109 -2.37 -2.74 -3.60
CA SER A 109 -0.99 -2.29 -3.38
C SER A 109 -0.45 -1.49 -4.55
N TYR A 110 -0.76 -1.91 -5.78
CA TYR A 110 -0.36 -1.18 -6.99
C TYR A 110 -1.05 0.18 -7.08
N ASP A 111 -2.36 0.23 -6.82
CA ASP A 111 -3.14 1.46 -6.83
C ASP A 111 -2.63 2.43 -5.76
N VAL A 112 -2.39 1.93 -4.53
CA VAL A 112 -1.83 2.70 -3.42
C VAL A 112 -0.44 3.25 -3.78
N ALA A 113 0.44 2.44 -4.37
CA ALA A 113 1.78 2.89 -4.79
C ALA A 113 1.69 4.06 -5.80
N LYS A 114 0.76 4.00 -6.75
CA LYS A 114 0.51 5.10 -7.70
C LYS A 114 -0.06 6.34 -7.02
N LEU A 115 -1.08 6.16 -6.17
CA LEU A 115 -1.73 7.24 -5.44
C LEU A 115 -0.73 7.99 -4.54
N ILE A 116 0.12 7.26 -3.82
CA ILE A 116 1.14 7.83 -2.94
C ILE A 116 2.20 8.59 -3.74
N GLN A 117 2.65 8.07 -4.88
CA GLN A 117 3.57 8.80 -5.76
C GLN A 117 2.96 10.09 -6.29
N THR A 118 1.72 10.05 -6.76
CA THR A 118 1.01 11.25 -7.25
C THR A 118 0.86 12.27 -6.14
N LYS A 119 0.49 11.83 -4.93
CA LYS A 119 0.36 12.72 -3.77
C LYS A 119 1.71 13.28 -3.32
N ALA A 120 2.77 12.48 -3.33
CA ALA A 120 4.11 12.94 -2.95
C ALA A 120 4.62 14.00 -3.95
N LYS A 121 4.32 13.84 -5.23
CA LYS A 121 4.63 14.86 -6.24
C LYS A 121 3.86 16.15 -6.01
N SER A 122 2.56 16.09 -5.70
CA SER A 122 1.78 17.31 -5.45
C SER A 122 2.19 18.05 -4.17
N LEU A 123 2.70 17.33 -3.15
CA LEU A 123 3.23 17.94 -1.93
C LEU A 123 4.63 18.57 -2.13
N ASN A 124 5.46 17.98 -3.00
CA ASN A 124 6.77 18.54 -3.37
C ASN A 124 6.69 19.82 -4.19
N VAL A 125 5.54 20.12 -4.83
CA VAL A 125 5.36 21.30 -5.71
C VAL A 125 4.97 22.55 -4.90
N THR A 126 5.14 22.53 -3.58
CA THR A 126 4.96 23.73 -2.75
C THR A 126 6.17 24.64 -2.93
N HIS A 127 5.94 25.74 -3.66
CA HIS A 127 6.86 26.82 -4.08
C HIS A 127 8.05 27.12 -3.17
#